data_AF-A0A9D5DMY1-F1
#
_entry.id   AF-A0A9D5DMY1-F1
#
_cell.length_a   1.000
_cell.length_b   1.000
_cell.length_c   1.000
_cell.angle_alpha   90.00
_cell.angle_beta   90.00
_cell.angle_gamma   90.00
#
_symmetry.space_group_name_H-M   'P 1'
#
loop_
_entity.id
_entity.type
_entity.pdbx_description
1 polymer ?
#
loop_
_entity_poly.entity_id
_entity_poly.type
_entity_poly.pdbx_seq_one_letter_code
_entity_poly.pdbx_strand_id
1 'polypeptide(L)' 'MSDRNPGPEERREWLRQEERKRNPLGNMNDAHNGGGLTDLIGMLGWKTTGVVFSIVIVILLGLLFI' A
#
# COMPACT_ATOMS: atom_id res chain seq x y z
N MET A 1 5.92 6.25 36.85
CA MET A 1 6.70 6.18 35.60
C MET A 1 8.13 5.87 36.00
N SER A 2 8.70 4.79 35.47
CA SER A 2 10.05 4.35 35.86
C SER A 2 11.07 5.26 35.18
N ASP A 3 11.90 5.96 35.94
CA ASP A 3 13.05 6.75 35.46
C ASP A 3 14.11 5.81 34.85
N ARG A 4 13.81 5.27 33.68
CA ARG A 4 14.80 4.61 32.83
C ARG A 4 15.41 5.69 31.96
N ASN A 5 16.66 6.04 32.22
CA ASN A 5 17.46 6.84 31.30
C ASN A 5 17.68 5.98 30.04
N PRO A 6 17.04 6.30 28.90
CA PRO A 6 17.17 5.48 27.71
C PRO A 6 18.62 5.46 27.26
N GLY A 7 19.11 4.29 26.87
CA GLY A 7 20.47 4.13 26.37
C GLY A 7 20.71 5.03 25.14
N PRO A 8 21.97 5.34 24.80
CA PRO A 8 22.28 6.13 23.61
C PRO A 8 21.71 5.53 22.31
N GLU A 9 21.56 4.20 22.25
CA GLU A 9 20.93 3.50 21.12
C GLU A 9 19.41 3.70 21.08
N GLU A 10 18.75 3.58 22.23
CA GLU A 10 17.30 3.78 22.37
C GLU A 10 16.91 5.23 22.04
N ARG A 11 17.72 6.23 22.43
CA ARG A 11 17.51 7.62 22.02
C ARG A 11 17.63 7.81 20.51
N ARG A 12 18.59 7.15 19.86
CA ARG A 12 18.74 7.20 18.40
C ARG A 12 17.55 6.56 17.69
N GLU A 13 17.03 5.46 18.24
CA GLU A 13 15.83 4.80 17.71
C GLU A 13 14.57 5.65 17.88
N TRP A 14 14.42 6.27 19.06
CA TRP A 14 13.32 7.20 19.31
C TRP A 14 13.34 8.37 18.32
N LEU A 15 14.49 9.00 18.08
CA LEU A 15 14.62 10.09 17.08
C LEU A 15 14.25 9.62 15.66
N ARG A 16 14.70 8.42 15.24
CA ARG A 16 14.30 7.83 13.95
C ARG A 16 12.79 7.63 13.84
N GLN A 17 12.14 7.23 14.93
CA GLN A 17 10.68 7.10 14.97
C GLN A 17 9.98 8.46 14.92
N GLU A 18 10.51 9.46 15.62
CA GLU A 18 10.00 10.83 15.65
C GLU A 18 10.08 11.48 14.25
N GLU A 19 11.17 11.22 13.51
CA GLU A 19 11.33 11.62 12.10
C GLU A 19 10.31 10.94 11.19
N ARG A 20 10.09 9.63 11.34
CA ARG A 20 9.07 8.89 10.57
C ARG A 20 7.66 9.44 10.85
N LYS A 21 7.34 9.79 12.11
CA LYS A 21 6.05 10.39 12.49
C LYS A 21 5.87 11.82 11.96
N ARG A 22 6.94 12.62 11.97
CA ARG A 22 6.93 14.00 11.44
C ARG A 22 6.92 14.06 9.91
N ASN A 23 7.38 13.02 9.22
CA ASN A 23 7.36 12.94 7.77
C ASN A 23 6.47 11.78 7.27
N PRO A 24 5.13 11.88 7.45
CA PRO A 24 4.20 10.83 7.02
C PRO A 24 4.20 10.61 5.49
N LEU A 25 4.62 11.62 4.71
CA LEU A 25 4.74 11.54 3.26
C LEU A 25 6.09 10.97 2.79
N GLY A 26 7.10 10.85 3.66
CA GLY A 26 8.45 10.39 3.28
C GLY A 26 8.50 8.95 2.76
N ASN A 27 7.52 8.11 3.13
CA ASN A 27 7.40 6.73 2.69
C ASN A 27 6.36 6.57 1.55
N MET A 28 5.75 7.66 1.06
CA MET A 28 4.73 7.54 0.00
C MET A 28 5.31 7.07 -1.33
N ASN A 29 6.59 7.37 -1.60
CA ASN A 29 7.26 6.86 -2.79
C ASN A 29 7.40 5.32 -2.76
N ASP A 30 7.64 4.74 -1.59
CA ASP A 30 7.68 3.28 -1.43
C ASP A 30 6.27 2.65 -1.47
N ALA A 31 5.26 3.35 -0.92
CA ALA A 31 3.87 2.91 -0.98
C ALA A 31 3.30 2.93 -2.41
N HIS A 32 3.73 3.89 -3.24
CA HIS A 32 3.30 4.01 -4.63
C HIS A 32 3.93 2.93 -5.53
N ASN A 33 5.16 2.50 -5.23
CA ASN A 33 5.88 1.49 -6.01
C ASN A 33 5.60 0.04 -5.57
N GLY A 34 5.07 -0.18 -4.36
CA GLY A 34 4.98 -1.51 -3.74
C GLY A 34 3.59 -2.14 -3.59
N GLY A 35 2.49 -1.41 -3.82
CA GLY A 35 1.15 -1.90 -3.45
C GLY A 35 0.02 -1.33 -4.29
N GLY A 36 0.13 -1.45 -5.62
CA GLY A 36 -0.87 -0.96 -6.57
C GLY A 36 -1.84 -2.04 -7.07
N LEU A 37 -2.72 -1.66 -7.99
CA LEU A 37 -3.60 -2.60 -8.72
C LEU A 37 -2.82 -3.78 -9.32
N THR A 38 -1.55 -3.56 -9.69
CA THR A 38 -0.64 -4.58 -10.21
C THR A 38 -0.34 -5.68 -9.18
N ASP A 39 -0.21 -5.33 -7.90
CA ASP A 39 0.02 -6.30 -6.82
C ASP A 39 -1.26 -7.10 -6.55
N LEU A 40 -2.42 -6.44 -6.56
CA LEU A 40 -3.71 -7.11 -6.44
C LEU A 40 -3.97 -8.09 -7.59
N ILE A 41 -3.64 -7.69 -8.83
CA ILE A 41 -3.73 -8.54 -10.02
C ILE A 41 -2.72 -9.70 -9.93
N GLY A 42 -1.52 -9.45 -9.39
CA GLY A 42 -0.52 -10.48 -9.11
C GLY A 42 -1.01 -11.52 -8.09
N MET A 43 -1.61 -11.07 -6.99
CA MET A 43 -2.17 -11.92 -5.92
C MET A 43 -3.39 -12.72 -6.38
N LEU A 44 -4.30 -12.14 -7.18
CA LEU A 44 -5.48 -12.83 -7.71
C LEU A 44 -5.14 -13.77 -8.87
N GLY A 45 -4.02 -13.52 -9.55
CA GLY A 45 -3.59 -14.23 -10.73
C GLY A 45 -4.32 -13.78 -12.00
N TRP A 46 -3.57 -13.73 -13.10
CA TRP A 46 -4.05 -13.24 -14.40
C TRP A 46 -5.31 -13.96 -14.91
N LYS A 47 -5.47 -15.24 -14.54
CA LYS A 47 -6.61 -16.07 -14.95
C LYS A 47 -7.92 -15.59 -14.30
N THR A 48 -7.88 -15.24 -13.02
CA THR A 48 -9.03 -14.72 -12.27
C THR A 48 -9.34 -13.29 -12.70
N THR A 49 -8.31 -12.44 -12.78
CA THR A 49 -8.45 -11.06 -13.23
C THR A 49 -9.04 -10.99 -14.65
N GLY A 50 -8.59 -11.87 -15.56
CA GLY A 50 -9.09 -11.93 -16.93
C GLY A 50 -10.59 -12.23 -17.00
N VAL A 51 -11.08 -13.20 -16.22
CA VAL A 51 -12.51 -13.55 -16.18
C VAL A 51 -13.35 -12.39 -15.65
N VAL A 52 -12.94 -11.76 -14.54
CA VAL A 52 -13.65 -10.61 -13.97
C VAL A 52 -13.68 -9.46 -14.99
N PHE A 53 -12.57 -9.19 -15.67
CA PHE A 53 -12.48 -8.13 -16.66
C PHE A 53 -13.39 -8.39 -17.88
N SER A 54 -13.44 -9.63 -18.37
CA SER A 54 -14.35 -10.01 -19.46
C SER A 54 -15.83 -9.79 -19.11
N ILE A 55 -16.24 -10.15 -17.89
CA ILE A 55 -17.63 -9.96 -17.43
C ILE A 55 -17.98 -8.46 -17.39
N VAL A 56 -17.10 -7.64 -16.83
CA VAL A 56 -17.30 -6.18 -16.75
C VAL A 56 -17.45 -5.56 -18.14
N ILE A 57 -16.61 -5.96 -19.11
CA ILE A 57 -16.71 -5.47 -20.49
C ILE A 57 -18.07 -5.83 -21.11
N VAL A 58 -18.52 -7.08 -20.97
CA VAL A 58 -19.81 -7.51 -21.55
C VAL A 58 -20.97 -6.72 -20.97
N ILE A 59 -20.97 -6.46 -19.65
CA ILE A 59 -22.00 -5.64 -18.99
C ILE A 59 -21.97 -4.21 -19.52
N LEU A 60 -20.78 -3.59 -19.60
CA LEU A 60 -20.64 -2.21 -20.07
C LEU A 60 -21.07 -2.06 -21.53
N LEU A 61 -20.71 -3.01 -22.39
CA LEU A 61 -21.17 -3.04 -23.77
C LEU A 61 -22.69 -3.21 -23.82
N GLY A 62 -23.25 -4.14 -23.03
CA GLY A 62 -24.70 -4.33 -22.94
C GLY A 62 -25.45 -3.06 -22.52
N LEU A 63 -24.91 -2.29 -21.58
CA LEU A 63 -25.47 -1.00 -21.17
C LEU A 63 -25.31 0.10 -22.21
N LEU A 64 -24.26 0.06 -23.03
CA LEU A 64 -24.01 1.04 -24.09
C LEU A 64 -24.93 0.83 -25.30
N PHE A 65 -25.34 -0.41 -25.55
CA PHE A 65 -26.19 -0.80 -26.68
C PHE A 65 -27.68 -0.90 -26.34
N ILE A 66 -28.07 -0.53 -25.11
CA ILE A 66 -29.46 -0.42 -24.65
C ILE A 66 -29.94 1.03 -24.74
#